data_AF-A0AAU6U7P2-F1
#
_entry.id   AF-A0AAU6U7P2-F1
#
_cell.length_a   1.000
_cell.length_b   1.000
_cell.length_c   1.000
_cell.angle_alpha   90.00
_cell.angle_beta   90.00
_cell.angle_gamma   90.00
#
_symmetry.space_group_name_H-M   'P 1'
#
loop_
_entity.id
_entity.type
_entity.pdbx_description
1 polymer ?
#
loop_
_entity_poly.entity_id
_entity_poly.type
_entity_poly.pdbx_seq_one_letter_code
_entity_poly.pdbx_strand_id
1 'polypeptide(L)'
;MKTNALIFGTGSLFLKNKVEINNYYNILSFIDNDPHKKGGVIDGIIIHSPDEIPSLEYDVIVISSSYEGEIYDQLQQLGVPKRKIIFLRTILGVEYGRISSNINTGSLFYNSTGLHGENLSIVILSYNRVDMTIRLLSSLSNHIPLFKGEIVIFDNGSSSNELDILKKFIASFKFSCIVVENNKNYGVAKGRNNAINVVTKDWIFFIDNDIYLISNPLIAIHETISKFNTPYINLPLLNKDSMTVYSFGGNVTTSDGYVEISPFIPEGFPKCLVDHCITTEVIFGSFLSGGTAVYHRESFISEGGFDEDLFIGFEDVVFSISLMRKGVRIANIPSFHMIHDHARESDHDYNKIRYDKKTIKESAQKIYDKYGFKLYSSNVWQWLDDRCK
;
A
#
# COMPACT_ATOMS: atom_id res chain seq x y z
N MET A 1 -4.19 -13.75 -30.72
CA MET A 1 -4.47 -15.20 -30.76
C MET A 1 -4.29 -15.74 -29.35
N LYS A 2 -5.11 -16.70 -28.92
CA LYS A 2 -4.95 -17.32 -27.59
C LYS A 2 -3.69 -18.19 -27.57
N THR A 3 -3.00 -18.21 -26.43
CA THR A 3 -1.80 -19.03 -26.22
C THR A 3 -2.20 -20.51 -26.17
N ASN A 4 -1.43 -21.38 -26.84
CA ASN A 4 -1.71 -22.81 -26.89
C ASN A 4 -1.26 -23.49 -25.60
N ALA A 5 -2.18 -24.09 -24.86
CA ALA A 5 -1.92 -24.67 -23.54
C ALA A 5 -2.28 -26.15 -23.43
N LEU A 6 -1.46 -26.88 -22.69
CA LEU A 6 -1.86 -28.15 -22.07
C LEU A 6 -2.44 -27.88 -20.68
N ILE A 7 -3.54 -28.52 -20.31
CA ILE A 7 -4.13 -28.38 -18.97
C ILE A 7 -3.82 -29.64 -18.15
N PHE A 8 -3.01 -29.49 -17.11
CA PHE A 8 -2.63 -30.58 -16.23
C PHE A 8 -3.56 -30.66 -15.02
N GLY A 9 -4.43 -31.67 -15.02
CA GLY A 9 -5.45 -31.92 -14.01
C GLY A 9 -6.86 -31.69 -14.56
N THR A 10 -7.66 -32.75 -14.59
CA THR A 10 -9.04 -32.74 -15.13
C THR A 10 -10.12 -32.73 -14.04
N GLY A 11 -9.71 -32.54 -12.78
CA GLY A 11 -10.59 -32.65 -11.62
C GLY A 11 -11.55 -31.48 -11.42
N SER A 12 -12.18 -31.44 -10.24
CA SER A 12 -13.16 -30.41 -9.87
C SER A 12 -12.62 -28.99 -9.99
N LEU A 13 -11.30 -28.79 -9.81
CA LEU A 13 -10.67 -27.48 -9.95
C LEU A 13 -10.66 -26.98 -11.41
N PHE A 14 -10.42 -27.86 -12.38
CA PHE A 14 -10.57 -27.52 -13.80
C PHE A 14 -12.03 -27.19 -14.12
N LEU A 15 -12.96 -28.08 -13.73
CA LEU A 15 -14.38 -27.92 -14.06
C LEU A 15 -14.96 -26.58 -13.55
N LYS A 16 -14.56 -26.16 -12.34
CA LYS A 16 -14.99 -24.88 -11.76
C LYS A 16 -14.47 -23.66 -12.51
N ASN A 17 -13.29 -23.76 -13.12
CA ASN A 17 -12.56 -22.63 -13.72
C ASN A 17 -12.46 -22.74 -15.26
N LYS A 18 -13.15 -23.70 -15.86
CA LYS A 18 -13.10 -24.01 -17.30
C LYS A 18 -13.40 -22.81 -18.18
N VAL A 19 -14.39 -21.99 -17.83
CA VAL A 19 -14.76 -20.79 -18.59
C VAL A 19 -13.60 -19.80 -18.65
N GLU A 20 -12.95 -19.57 -17.51
CA GLU A 20 -11.85 -18.62 -17.40
C GLU A 20 -10.59 -19.13 -18.13
N ILE A 21 -10.23 -20.40 -17.95
CA ILE A 21 -9.12 -21.02 -18.67
C ILE A 21 -9.34 -20.89 -20.19
N ASN A 22 -10.57 -21.14 -20.66
CA ASN A 22 -10.93 -20.98 -22.07
C ASN A 22 -10.87 -19.53 -22.56
N ASN A 23 -10.99 -18.51 -21.71
CA ASN A 23 -10.85 -17.12 -22.12
C ASN A 23 -9.40 -16.76 -22.48
N TYR A 24 -8.43 -17.32 -21.76
CA TYR A 24 -7.01 -16.99 -21.93
C TYR A 24 -6.27 -17.94 -22.89
N TYR A 25 -6.66 -19.21 -22.91
CA TYR A 25 -5.91 -20.25 -23.59
C TYR A 25 -6.71 -20.96 -24.68
N ASN A 26 -6.00 -21.40 -25.70
CA ASN A 26 -6.47 -22.43 -26.61
C ASN A 26 -6.04 -23.79 -26.04
N ILE A 27 -6.97 -24.57 -25.51
CA ILE A 27 -6.67 -25.86 -24.88
C ILE A 27 -6.39 -26.87 -26.00
N LEU A 28 -5.16 -27.36 -26.07
CA LEU A 28 -4.76 -28.37 -27.05
C LEU A 28 -5.03 -29.79 -26.57
N SER A 29 -4.73 -30.05 -25.29
CA SER A 29 -4.94 -31.35 -24.68
C SER A 29 -4.95 -31.28 -23.16
N PHE A 30 -5.53 -32.29 -22.52
CA PHE A 30 -5.50 -32.48 -21.08
C PHE A 30 -4.41 -33.46 -20.68
N ILE A 31 -3.83 -33.27 -19.50
CA ILE A 31 -2.89 -34.21 -18.88
C ILE A 31 -3.45 -34.65 -17.54
N ASP A 32 -3.46 -35.96 -17.27
CA ASP A 32 -3.88 -36.49 -15.97
C ASP A 32 -3.00 -37.68 -15.55
N ASN A 33 -2.70 -37.78 -14.25
CA ASN A 33 -1.92 -38.87 -13.67
C ASN A 33 -2.74 -40.16 -13.51
N ASP A 34 -4.08 -40.07 -13.58
CA ASP A 34 -4.96 -41.24 -13.50
C ASP A 34 -4.90 -42.06 -14.80
N PRO A 35 -4.34 -43.29 -14.78
CA PRO A 35 -4.22 -44.12 -15.98
C PRO A 35 -5.58 -44.53 -16.56
N HIS A 36 -6.66 -44.50 -15.76
CA HIS A 36 -8.01 -44.79 -16.23
C HIS A 36 -8.61 -43.67 -17.08
N LYS A 37 -8.04 -42.47 -17.03
CA LYS A 37 -8.48 -41.33 -17.83
C LYS A 37 -7.72 -41.18 -19.15
N LYS A 38 -6.58 -41.85 -19.30
CA LYS A 38 -5.76 -41.81 -20.52
C LYS A 38 -6.59 -42.21 -21.74
N GLY A 39 -6.53 -41.41 -22.81
CA GLY A 39 -7.29 -41.62 -24.04
C GLY A 39 -8.78 -41.26 -23.92
N GLY A 40 -9.24 -40.82 -22.74
CA GLY A 40 -10.55 -40.21 -22.56
C GLY A 40 -10.64 -38.84 -23.25
N VAL A 41 -11.85 -38.28 -23.31
CA VAL A 41 -12.11 -36.98 -23.90
C VAL A 41 -12.91 -36.08 -22.97
N ILE A 42 -12.56 -34.79 -22.94
CA ILE A 42 -13.30 -33.73 -22.27
C ILE A 42 -13.56 -32.65 -23.33
N ASP A 43 -14.82 -32.35 -23.61
CA ASP A 43 -15.23 -31.39 -24.65
C ASP A 43 -14.63 -31.68 -26.05
N GLY A 44 -14.42 -32.95 -26.38
CA GLY A 44 -13.80 -33.37 -27.64
C GLY A 44 -12.27 -33.25 -27.67
N ILE A 45 -11.63 -32.88 -26.56
CA ILE A 45 -10.18 -32.78 -26.41
C ILE A 45 -9.67 -34.00 -25.63
N ILE A 46 -8.58 -34.61 -26.10
CA ILE A 46 -7.99 -35.84 -25.54
C ILE A 46 -7.32 -35.60 -24.19
N ILE A 47 -7.28 -36.64 -23.36
CA ILE A 47 -6.46 -36.71 -22.15
C ILE A 47 -5.24 -37.61 -22.40
N HIS A 48 -4.04 -37.05 -22.28
CA HIS A 48 -2.78 -37.80 -22.32
C HIS A 48 -2.24 -38.09 -20.93
N SER A 49 -1.30 -39.03 -20.87
CA SER A 49 -0.46 -39.22 -19.70
C SER A 49 0.73 -38.21 -19.71
N PRO A 50 1.31 -37.90 -18.54
CA PRO A 50 2.39 -36.91 -18.43
C PRO A 50 3.65 -37.28 -19.22
N ASP A 51 3.94 -38.57 -19.39
CA ASP A 51 5.06 -39.09 -20.19
C ASP A 51 4.98 -38.72 -21.68
N GLU A 52 3.79 -38.34 -22.16
CA GLU A 52 3.57 -37.92 -23.55
C GLU A 52 3.89 -36.43 -23.76
N ILE A 53 4.01 -35.63 -22.70
CA ILE A 53 4.27 -34.17 -22.78
C ILE A 53 5.45 -33.80 -23.69
N PRO A 54 6.62 -34.47 -23.66
CA PRO A 54 7.74 -34.10 -24.52
C PRO A 54 7.48 -34.25 -26.03
N SER A 55 6.45 -35.03 -26.41
CA SER A 55 6.05 -35.24 -27.80
C SER A 55 4.96 -34.28 -28.30
N LEU A 56 4.40 -33.46 -27.41
CA LEU A 56 3.33 -32.52 -27.73
C LEU A 56 3.90 -31.13 -28.04
N GLU A 57 3.31 -30.44 -29.01
CA GLU A 57 3.60 -29.02 -29.26
C GLU A 57 2.69 -28.13 -28.42
N TYR A 58 3.29 -27.24 -27.62
CA TYR A 58 2.56 -26.29 -26.77
C TYR A 58 3.42 -25.08 -26.40
N ASP A 59 2.75 -23.97 -26.10
CA ASP A 59 3.41 -22.77 -25.59
C ASP A 59 3.61 -22.88 -24.07
N VAL A 60 2.57 -23.30 -23.34
CA VAL A 60 2.55 -23.39 -21.87
C VAL A 60 1.80 -24.61 -21.35
N ILE A 61 2.03 -24.96 -20.08
CA ILE A 61 1.25 -25.94 -19.32
C ILE A 61 0.61 -25.23 -18.14
N VAL A 62 -0.71 -25.33 -18.02
CA VAL A 62 -1.47 -24.80 -16.89
C VAL A 62 -1.76 -25.93 -15.90
N ILE A 63 -1.23 -25.82 -14.68
CA ILE A 63 -1.50 -26.78 -13.60
C ILE A 63 -2.83 -26.42 -12.95
N SER A 64 -3.85 -27.24 -13.18
CA SER A 64 -5.22 -27.09 -12.70
C SER A 64 -5.61 -28.21 -11.72
N SER A 65 -4.81 -28.37 -10.67
CA SER A 65 -4.99 -29.42 -9.66
C SER A 65 -4.60 -28.93 -8.25
N SER A 66 -5.20 -29.52 -7.21
CA SER A 66 -4.80 -29.31 -5.82
C SER A 66 -3.42 -29.94 -5.49
N TYR A 67 -2.92 -30.83 -6.35
CA TYR A 67 -1.60 -31.47 -6.24
C TYR A 67 -0.51 -30.69 -7.00
N GLU A 68 -0.63 -29.36 -7.06
CA GLU A 68 0.19 -28.52 -7.92
C GLU A 68 1.69 -28.56 -7.63
N GLY A 69 2.10 -28.81 -6.39
CA GLY A 69 3.51 -28.98 -6.02
C GLY A 69 4.10 -30.26 -6.62
N GLU A 70 3.42 -31.39 -6.43
CA GLU A 70 3.84 -32.69 -6.98
C GLU A 70 3.89 -32.68 -8.51
N ILE A 71 2.87 -32.06 -9.13
CA ILE A 71 2.82 -31.92 -10.59
C ILE A 71 3.95 -31.00 -11.09
N TYR A 72 4.26 -29.91 -10.38
CA TYR A 72 5.36 -29.04 -10.75
C TYR A 72 6.70 -29.79 -10.74
N ASP A 73 6.98 -30.55 -9.69
CA ASP A 73 8.19 -31.35 -9.59
C ASP A 73 8.26 -32.41 -10.69
N GLN A 74 7.14 -33.07 -10.99
CA GLN A 74 7.02 -34.01 -12.11
C GLN A 74 7.33 -33.35 -13.46
N LEU A 75 6.80 -32.15 -13.72
CA LEU A 75 7.07 -31.38 -14.94
C LEU A 75 8.54 -30.96 -15.03
N GLN A 76 9.18 -30.62 -13.90
CA GLN A 76 10.62 -30.35 -13.86
C GLN A 76 11.45 -31.61 -14.21
N GLN A 77 11.07 -32.78 -13.70
CA GLN A 77 11.72 -34.06 -14.03
C GLN A 77 11.57 -34.43 -15.51
N LEU A 78 10.44 -34.08 -16.12
CA LEU A 78 10.18 -34.24 -17.56
C LEU A 78 10.89 -33.18 -18.43
N GLY A 79 11.66 -32.27 -17.83
CA GLY A 79 12.45 -31.27 -18.55
C GLY A 79 11.65 -30.06 -19.04
N VAL A 80 10.43 -29.84 -18.54
CA VAL A 80 9.61 -28.69 -18.94
C VAL A 80 10.23 -27.40 -18.39
N PRO A 81 10.56 -26.40 -19.24
CA PRO A 81 11.14 -25.15 -18.77
C PRO A 81 10.19 -24.42 -17.81
N LYS A 82 10.70 -23.94 -16.67
CA LYS A 82 9.91 -23.23 -15.65
C LYS A 82 9.01 -22.12 -16.23
N ARG A 83 9.54 -21.36 -17.19
CA ARG A 83 8.81 -20.27 -17.88
C ARG A 83 7.56 -20.71 -18.65
N LYS A 84 7.44 -22.01 -18.97
CA LYS A 84 6.29 -22.59 -19.64
C LYS A 84 5.25 -23.14 -18.66
N ILE A 85 5.53 -23.14 -17.35
CA ILE A 85 4.63 -23.69 -16.34
C ILE A 85 3.86 -22.56 -15.67
N ILE A 86 2.55 -22.60 -15.79
CA ILE A 86 1.62 -21.63 -15.21
C ILE A 86 0.79 -22.36 -14.16
N PHE A 87 0.68 -21.81 -12.97
CA PHE A 87 -0.24 -22.38 -11.99
C PHE A 87 -1.63 -21.81 -12.21
N LEU A 88 -2.68 -22.63 -12.05
CA LEU A 88 -4.04 -22.12 -12.13
C LEU A 88 -4.26 -21.04 -11.07
N ARG A 89 -3.66 -21.13 -9.88
CA ARG A 89 -3.68 -20.05 -8.87
C ARG A 89 -3.08 -18.72 -9.33
N THR A 90 -2.25 -18.69 -10.37
CA THR A 90 -1.74 -17.44 -10.98
C THR A 90 -2.72 -16.84 -11.98
N ILE A 91 -3.55 -17.67 -12.62
CA ILE A 91 -4.66 -17.23 -13.48
C ILE A 91 -5.80 -16.77 -12.58
N LEU A 92 -6.22 -17.67 -11.68
CA LEU A 92 -7.15 -17.39 -10.59
C LEU A 92 -6.61 -16.41 -9.57
N GLY A 93 -5.33 -16.02 -9.63
CA GLY A 93 -4.74 -14.98 -8.76
C GLY A 93 -5.24 -13.59 -9.10
N VAL A 94 -6.05 -13.48 -10.16
CA VAL A 94 -6.94 -12.35 -10.43
C VAL A 94 -8.25 -12.45 -9.59
N GLU A 95 -8.60 -13.62 -9.02
CA GLU A 95 -9.81 -13.83 -8.19
C GLU A 95 -9.59 -14.40 -6.77
N TYR A 96 -8.53 -15.14 -6.46
CA TYR A 96 -8.31 -15.84 -5.18
C TYR A 96 -7.67 -14.96 -4.09
N GLY A 97 -7.56 -13.65 -4.34
CA GLY A 97 -7.45 -12.62 -3.31
C GLY A 97 -8.79 -12.31 -2.61
N ARG A 98 -9.89 -12.98 -2.97
CA ARG A 98 -11.15 -12.90 -2.20
C ARG A 98 -11.05 -13.75 -0.94
N ILE A 99 -10.63 -13.10 0.15
CA ILE A 99 -11.12 -13.45 1.48
C ILE A 99 -12.65 -13.47 1.38
N SER A 100 -13.28 -14.63 1.56
CA SER A 100 -14.73 -14.74 1.64
C SER A 100 -15.21 -14.09 2.93
N SER A 101 -15.46 -12.79 2.91
CA SER A 101 -16.43 -12.17 3.80
C SER A 101 -17.82 -12.29 3.14
N ASN A 102 -18.85 -12.56 3.94
CA ASN A 102 -20.24 -12.76 3.51
C ASN A 102 -20.90 -11.46 3.00
N ILE A 103 -20.30 -10.76 2.04
CA ILE A 103 -20.80 -9.50 1.50
C ILE A 103 -20.96 -9.64 -0.02
N ASN A 104 -22.15 -9.28 -0.48
CA ASN A 104 -22.67 -9.35 -1.85
C ASN A 104 -21.63 -8.90 -2.91
N THR A 105 -21.26 -9.79 -3.85
CA THR A 105 -19.98 -9.77 -4.58
C THR A 105 -19.96 -8.96 -5.89
N GLY A 106 -20.98 -8.12 -6.15
CA GLY A 106 -21.10 -7.36 -7.41
C GLY A 106 -20.12 -6.20 -7.59
N SER A 107 -19.40 -5.76 -6.54
CA SER A 107 -18.52 -4.56 -6.55
C SER A 107 -17.18 -4.74 -5.84
N LEU A 108 -16.68 -5.98 -5.71
CA LEU A 108 -15.75 -6.36 -4.63
C LEU A 108 -14.25 -6.12 -4.86
N PHE A 109 -13.81 -5.56 -6.00
CA PHE A 109 -12.38 -5.35 -6.26
C PHE A 109 -12.07 -3.88 -6.51
N TYR A 110 -11.06 -3.36 -5.82
CA TYR A 110 -10.58 -2.01 -6.08
C TYR A 110 -9.82 -1.98 -7.41
N ASN A 111 -10.19 -1.07 -8.29
CA ASN A 111 -9.30 -0.69 -9.40
C ASN A 111 -8.01 -0.15 -8.77
N SER A 112 -6.87 -0.70 -9.16
CA SER A 112 -5.59 -0.25 -8.61
C SER A 112 -5.22 1.15 -9.10
N THR A 113 -4.15 1.71 -8.54
CA THR A 113 -3.65 3.05 -8.88
C THR A 113 -3.25 3.22 -10.35
N GLY A 114 -3.11 2.12 -11.09
CA GLY A 114 -2.36 2.06 -12.35
C GLY A 114 -0.85 2.09 -12.13
N LEU A 115 -0.08 1.61 -13.13
CA LEU A 115 1.38 1.51 -13.07
C LEU A 115 2.08 2.87 -12.97
N HIS A 116 1.41 3.94 -13.37
CA HIS A 116 1.91 5.31 -13.33
C HIS A 116 1.04 6.23 -12.46
N GLY A 117 0.22 5.65 -11.57
CA GLY A 117 -0.62 6.43 -10.65
C GLY A 117 -1.80 7.12 -11.32
N GLU A 118 -2.29 6.62 -12.46
CA GLU A 118 -3.46 7.15 -13.18
C GLU A 118 -4.68 7.43 -12.27
N ASN A 119 -4.89 6.56 -11.27
CA ASN A 119 -5.96 6.63 -10.28
C ASN A 119 -5.46 7.05 -8.88
N LEU A 120 -4.34 7.76 -8.78
CA LEU A 120 -3.73 8.17 -7.51
C LEU A 120 -3.62 9.69 -7.40
N SER A 121 -4.03 10.25 -6.27
CA SER A 121 -3.77 11.62 -5.86
C SER A 121 -2.70 11.64 -4.78
N ILE A 122 -1.56 12.27 -5.04
CA ILE A 122 -0.56 12.53 -4.00
C ILE A 122 -1.01 13.78 -3.25
N VAL A 123 -1.31 13.65 -1.97
CA VAL A 123 -1.85 14.73 -1.14
C VAL A 123 -0.81 15.16 -0.12
N ILE A 124 -0.40 16.42 -0.21
CA ILE A 124 0.64 17.02 0.62
C ILE A 124 -0.02 18.10 1.47
N LEU A 125 -0.01 17.91 2.79
CA LEU A 125 -0.36 18.97 3.72
C LEU A 125 0.87 19.86 3.92
N SER A 126 0.78 21.12 3.55
CA SER A 126 1.90 22.08 3.66
C SER A 126 1.60 23.13 4.72
N TYR A 127 2.60 23.48 5.53
CA TYR A 127 2.52 24.59 6.47
C TYR A 127 3.95 25.08 6.75
N ASN A 128 4.27 26.30 6.30
CA ASN A 128 5.55 27.00 6.51
C ASN A 128 6.77 26.05 6.50
N ARG A 129 7.30 25.75 5.31
CA ARG A 129 8.41 24.82 5.00
C ARG A 129 8.42 24.55 3.48
N VAL A 130 8.30 25.61 2.68
CA VAL A 130 8.08 25.53 1.24
C VAL A 130 9.21 24.79 0.53
N ASP A 131 10.43 24.94 1.00
CA ASP A 131 11.59 24.26 0.45
C ASP A 131 11.58 22.74 0.72
N MET A 132 10.96 22.26 1.81
CA MET A 132 10.67 20.82 1.98
C MET A 132 9.65 20.35 0.95
N THR A 133 8.57 21.12 0.78
CA THR A 133 7.54 20.84 -0.23
C THR A 133 8.15 20.79 -1.63
N ILE A 134 9.02 21.74 -1.98
CA ILE A 134 9.75 21.78 -3.25
C ILE A 134 10.68 20.58 -3.39
N ARG A 135 11.37 20.16 -2.32
CA ARG A 135 12.22 18.96 -2.33
C ARG A 135 11.41 17.70 -2.59
N LEU A 136 10.26 17.54 -1.92
CA LEU A 136 9.33 16.44 -2.17
C LEU A 136 8.88 16.45 -3.65
N LEU A 137 8.36 17.58 -4.15
CA LEU A 137 7.93 17.71 -5.55
C LEU A 137 9.06 17.38 -6.55
N SER A 138 10.27 17.87 -6.29
CA SER A 138 11.45 17.57 -7.11
C SER A 138 11.76 16.08 -7.11
N SER A 139 11.69 15.41 -5.96
CA SER A 139 11.89 13.96 -5.85
C SER A 139 10.82 13.17 -6.63
N LEU A 140 9.57 13.65 -6.66
CA LEU A 140 8.53 13.05 -7.50
C LEU A 140 8.92 13.12 -8.98
N SER A 141 9.34 14.28 -9.47
CA SER A 141 9.77 14.42 -10.88
C SER A 141 10.94 13.50 -11.24
N ASN A 142 11.84 13.26 -10.30
CA ASN A 142 13.03 12.41 -10.50
C ASN A 142 12.70 10.92 -10.45
N HIS A 143 11.89 10.48 -9.47
CA HIS A 143 11.68 9.06 -9.20
C HIS A 143 10.41 8.49 -9.83
N ILE A 144 9.42 9.34 -10.16
CA ILE A 144 8.20 8.94 -10.85
C ILE A 144 7.96 9.82 -12.10
N PRO A 145 8.92 9.94 -13.03
CA PRO A 145 8.86 10.87 -14.16
C PRO A 145 7.67 10.64 -15.11
N LEU A 146 7.05 9.47 -15.07
CA LEU A 146 5.89 9.09 -15.87
C LEU A 146 4.56 9.22 -15.14
N PHE A 147 4.54 9.81 -13.94
CA PHE A 147 3.32 9.94 -13.13
C PHE A 147 2.18 10.64 -13.90
N LYS A 148 0.99 10.03 -13.85
CA LYS A 148 -0.22 10.49 -14.56
C LYS A 148 -1.39 10.81 -13.61
N GLY A 149 -1.16 10.72 -12.31
CA GLY A 149 -2.14 11.10 -11.31
C GLY A 149 -2.22 12.61 -11.15
N GLU A 150 -2.75 13.03 -10.00
CA GLU A 150 -2.77 14.44 -9.60
C GLU A 150 -1.96 14.66 -8.33
N ILE A 151 -1.49 15.89 -8.14
CA ILE A 151 -0.83 16.31 -6.90
C ILE A 151 -1.70 17.39 -6.29
N VAL A 152 -2.15 17.16 -5.06
CA VAL A 152 -2.91 18.13 -4.27
C VAL A 152 -2.00 18.66 -3.18
N ILE A 153 -1.77 19.97 -3.19
CA ILE A 153 -1.03 20.67 -2.14
C ILE A 153 -2.04 21.48 -1.35
N PHE A 154 -2.36 21.00 -0.15
CA PHE A 154 -3.26 21.67 0.77
C PHE A 154 -2.42 22.54 1.71
N ASP A 155 -2.37 23.84 1.45
CA ASP A 155 -1.67 24.79 2.30
C ASP A 155 -2.52 25.09 3.54
N ASN A 156 -1.94 24.90 4.72
CA ASN A 156 -2.61 25.04 6.01
C ASN A 156 -2.37 26.43 6.62
N GLY A 157 -2.38 27.49 5.80
CA GLY A 157 -2.17 28.86 6.25
C GLY A 157 -0.71 29.27 6.35
N SER A 158 0.09 28.95 5.33
CA SER A 158 1.47 29.46 5.25
C SER A 158 1.52 30.96 5.02
N SER A 159 2.67 31.57 5.29
CA SER A 159 2.89 32.99 4.99
C SER A 159 2.80 33.29 3.49
N SER A 160 2.46 34.53 3.13
CA SER A 160 2.39 34.96 1.72
C SER A 160 3.70 34.72 0.96
N ASN A 161 4.85 34.92 1.62
CA ASN A 161 6.16 34.69 1.01
C ASN A 161 6.39 33.21 0.66
N GLU A 162 6.00 32.29 1.55
CA GLU A 162 6.09 30.84 1.31
C GLU A 162 5.20 30.41 0.14
N LEU A 163 3.97 30.94 0.09
CA LEU A 163 3.03 30.69 -1.01
C LEU A 163 3.54 31.21 -2.35
N ASP A 164 4.14 32.41 -2.38
CA ASP A 164 4.71 32.99 -3.60
C ASP A 164 5.88 32.15 -4.13
N ILE A 165 6.73 31.64 -3.25
CA ILE A 165 7.83 30.73 -3.60
C ILE A 165 7.27 29.42 -4.19
N LEU A 166 6.26 28.84 -3.54
CA LEU A 166 5.62 27.61 -3.99
C LEU A 166 5.01 27.78 -5.39
N LYS A 167 4.23 28.85 -5.60
CA LYS A 167 3.57 29.14 -6.88
C LYS A 167 4.58 29.33 -8.02
N LYS A 168 5.69 30.04 -7.76
CA LYS A 168 6.78 30.22 -8.73
C LYS A 168 7.40 28.89 -9.13
N PHE A 169 7.61 27.98 -8.18
CA PHE A 169 8.12 26.64 -8.47
C PHE A 169 7.12 25.81 -9.28
N ILE A 170 5.85 25.79 -8.87
CA ILE A 170 4.80 25.01 -9.54
C ILE A 170 4.57 25.47 -10.98
N ALA A 171 4.72 26.76 -11.27
CA ALA A 171 4.54 27.30 -12.62
C ALA A 171 5.48 26.66 -13.68
N SER A 172 6.64 26.13 -13.26
CA SER A 172 7.57 25.40 -14.13
C SER A 172 7.65 23.91 -13.82
N PHE A 173 6.81 23.42 -12.89
CA PHE A 173 6.84 22.03 -12.46
C PHE A 173 6.20 21.09 -13.48
N LYS A 174 6.74 19.88 -13.58
CA LYS A 174 6.39 18.91 -14.63
C LYS A 174 4.93 18.41 -14.53
N PHE A 175 4.43 18.24 -13.31
CA PHE A 175 3.11 17.68 -13.07
C PHE A 175 2.09 18.77 -12.77
N SER A 176 0.83 18.50 -13.10
CA SER A 176 -0.27 19.36 -12.69
C SER A 176 -0.45 19.28 -11.16
N CYS A 177 -0.48 20.44 -10.53
CA CYS A 177 -0.72 20.58 -9.10
C CYS A 177 -2.03 21.35 -8.87
N ILE A 178 -2.86 20.84 -7.97
CA ILE A 178 -3.99 21.55 -7.40
C ILE A 178 -3.51 22.14 -6.08
N VAL A 179 -3.49 23.47 -5.98
CA VAL A 179 -3.09 24.17 -4.75
C VAL A 179 -4.32 24.72 -4.07
N VAL A 180 -4.56 24.32 -2.82
CA VAL A 180 -5.65 24.84 -1.98
C VAL A 180 -5.04 25.72 -0.90
N GLU A 181 -5.22 27.03 -1.04
CA GLU A 181 -4.72 28.03 -0.10
C GLU A 181 -5.72 28.28 1.01
N ASN A 182 -5.25 28.27 2.26
CA ASN A 182 -6.06 28.58 3.41
C ASN A 182 -5.48 29.77 4.19
N ASN A 183 -6.30 30.40 5.02
CA ASN A 183 -5.90 31.57 5.80
C ASN A 183 -5.52 31.25 7.25
N LYS A 184 -5.57 29.97 7.64
CA LYS A 184 -5.24 29.52 8.99
C LYS A 184 -4.85 28.04 8.98
N ASN A 185 -4.18 27.64 10.05
CA ASN A 185 -3.82 26.26 10.32
C ASN A 185 -4.99 25.50 10.96
N TYR A 186 -5.50 24.50 10.25
CA TYR A 186 -6.57 23.61 10.70
C TYR A 186 -6.07 22.43 11.54
N GLY A 187 -4.75 22.26 11.68
CA GLY A 187 -4.16 21.03 12.21
C GLY A 187 -4.04 19.95 11.14
N VAL A 188 -3.46 18.80 11.52
CA VAL A 188 -3.14 17.69 10.62
C VAL A 188 -4.40 16.93 10.21
N ALA A 189 -5.21 16.46 11.17
CA ALA A 189 -6.39 15.64 10.89
C ALA A 189 -7.39 16.38 10.01
N LYS A 190 -7.80 17.57 10.43
CA LYS A 190 -8.75 18.41 9.69
C LYS A 190 -8.17 18.91 8.36
N GLY A 191 -6.89 19.26 8.31
CA GLY A 191 -6.22 19.65 7.06
C GLY A 191 -6.26 18.54 6.02
N ARG A 192 -5.89 17.30 6.40
CA ARG A 192 -5.95 16.14 5.51
C ARG A 192 -7.38 15.78 5.11
N ASN A 193 -8.35 15.79 6.03
CA ASN A 193 -9.75 15.56 5.69
C ASN A 193 -10.28 16.59 4.68
N ASN A 194 -9.99 17.88 4.89
CA ASN A 194 -10.41 18.94 3.98
C ASN A 194 -9.80 18.79 2.58
N ALA A 195 -8.55 18.35 2.49
CA ALA A 195 -7.86 18.13 1.22
C ALA A 195 -8.56 17.09 0.32
N ILE A 196 -9.30 16.14 0.90
CA ILE A 196 -10.02 15.11 0.16
C ILE A 196 -11.15 15.69 -0.69
N ASN A 197 -11.72 16.83 -0.30
CA ASN A 197 -12.81 17.46 -1.04
C ASN A 197 -12.42 17.89 -2.46
N VAL A 198 -11.12 18.05 -2.73
CA VAL A 198 -10.60 18.38 -4.07
C VAL A 198 -9.94 17.20 -4.78
N VAL A 199 -9.82 16.05 -4.10
CA VAL A 199 -9.26 14.82 -4.66
C VAL A 199 -10.27 14.19 -5.62
N THR A 200 -9.85 13.92 -6.84
CA THR A 200 -10.70 13.33 -7.89
C THR A 200 -10.45 11.84 -8.09
N LYS A 201 -9.28 11.33 -7.65
CA LYS A 201 -8.86 9.95 -7.90
C LYS A 201 -9.31 8.99 -6.81
N ASP A 202 -9.40 7.72 -7.17
CA ASP A 202 -9.90 6.66 -6.28
C ASP A 202 -8.96 6.37 -5.11
N TRP A 203 -7.67 6.72 -5.25
CA TRP A 203 -6.67 6.52 -4.22
C TRP A 203 -6.02 7.83 -3.80
N ILE A 204 -5.75 7.93 -2.50
CA ILE A 204 -5.01 9.02 -1.87
C ILE A 204 -3.67 8.47 -1.40
N PHE A 205 -2.57 9.13 -1.72
CA PHE A 205 -1.28 8.93 -1.09
C PHE A 205 -0.96 10.17 -0.25
N PHE A 206 -1.20 10.10 1.06
CA PHE A 206 -0.76 11.15 1.97
C PHE A 206 0.76 11.05 2.13
N ILE A 207 1.45 12.16 1.87
CA ILE A 207 2.89 12.30 2.07
C ILE A 207 3.13 13.61 2.81
N ASP A 208 3.79 13.54 3.98
CA ASP A 208 4.21 14.75 4.70
C ASP A 208 5.26 15.52 3.90
N ASN A 209 5.23 16.84 4.02
CA ASN A 209 6.07 17.71 3.18
C ASN A 209 7.58 17.57 3.48
N ASP A 210 7.96 16.96 4.61
CA ASP A 210 9.32 16.64 5.03
C ASP A 210 9.79 15.21 4.66
N ILE A 211 9.01 14.52 3.84
CA ILE A 211 9.37 13.24 3.23
C ILE A 211 9.73 13.46 1.76
N TYR A 212 10.70 12.70 1.23
CA TYR A 212 11.01 12.69 -0.20
C TYR A 212 11.32 11.29 -0.69
N LEU A 213 11.04 11.05 -1.98
CA LEU A 213 11.29 9.76 -2.62
C LEU A 213 12.78 9.56 -2.90
N ILE A 214 13.22 8.30 -2.82
CA ILE A 214 14.54 7.83 -3.26
C ILE A 214 14.43 6.76 -4.37
N SER A 215 13.23 6.26 -4.64
CA SER A 215 12.90 5.32 -5.71
C SER A 215 11.40 5.38 -6.02
N ASN A 216 10.93 4.59 -7.00
CA ASN A 216 9.54 4.60 -7.45
C ASN A 216 8.66 3.62 -6.63
N PRO A 217 7.75 4.09 -5.75
CA PRO A 217 6.88 3.20 -4.99
C PRO A 217 5.63 2.73 -5.76
N LEU A 218 5.31 3.33 -6.91
CA LEU A 218 4.01 3.17 -7.57
C LEU A 218 3.75 1.74 -8.03
N ILE A 219 4.79 1.04 -8.49
CA ILE A 219 4.69 -0.36 -8.92
C ILE A 219 4.32 -1.24 -7.73
N ALA A 220 5.02 -1.10 -6.61
CA ALA A 220 4.75 -1.87 -5.40
C ALA A 220 3.34 -1.58 -4.84
N ILE A 221 2.89 -0.32 -4.89
CA ILE A 221 1.52 0.06 -4.50
C ILE A 221 0.50 -0.61 -5.43
N HIS A 222 0.66 -0.48 -6.74
CA HIS A 222 -0.22 -1.07 -7.74
C HIS A 222 -0.34 -2.59 -7.58
N GLU A 223 0.80 -3.28 -7.46
CA GLU A 223 0.86 -4.74 -7.29
C GLU A 223 0.23 -5.17 -5.97
N THR A 224 0.47 -4.44 -4.88
CA THR A 224 -0.12 -4.73 -3.56
C THR A 224 -1.65 -4.65 -3.61
N ILE A 225 -2.22 -3.60 -4.23
CA ILE A 225 -3.67 -3.47 -4.40
C ILE A 225 -4.20 -4.61 -5.28
N SER A 226 -3.55 -4.84 -6.42
CA SER A 226 -4.04 -5.80 -7.42
C SER A 226 -4.01 -7.23 -6.89
N LYS A 227 -3.01 -7.57 -6.06
CA LYS A 227 -2.84 -8.90 -5.48
C LYS A 227 -3.70 -9.13 -4.24
N PHE A 228 -3.82 -8.14 -3.36
CA PHE A 228 -4.41 -8.33 -2.03
C PHE A 228 -5.75 -7.62 -1.83
N ASN A 229 -6.18 -6.79 -2.79
CA ASN A 229 -7.44 -6.06 -2.74
C ASN A 229 -7.65 -5.31 -1.40
N THR A 230 -6.60 -4.63 -0.93
CA THR A 230 -6.57 -3.94 0.36
C THR A 230 -6.78 -2.43 0.18
N PRO A 231 -7.65 -1.79 0.98
CA PRO A 231 -7.90 -0.35 0.88
C PRO A 231 -6.82 0.50 1.53
N TYR A 232 -5.92 -0.08 2.32
CA TYR A 232 -4.90 0.66 3.07
C TYR A 232 -3.54 0.01 2.92
N ILE A 233 -2.54 0.84 2.60
CA ILE A 233 -1.15 0.43 2.42
C ILE A 233 -0.24 1.38 3.20
N ASN A 234 0.54 0.83 4.12
CA ASN A 234 1.64 1.51 4.78
C ASN A 234 2.92 1.41 3.93
N LEU A 235 3.67 2.50 3.88
CA LEU A 235 4.99 2.53 3.26
C LEU A 235 6.08 2.80 4.31
N PRO A 236 7.10 1.94 4.42
CA PRO A 236 8.23 2.17 5.30
C PRO A 236 9.04 3.42 4.97
N LEU A 237 9.61 4.02 6.00
CA LEU A 237 10.48 5.20 5.97
C LEU A 237 11.86 4.88 6.51
N LEU A 238 12.86 5.49 5.87
CA LEU A 238 14.22 5.59 6.40
C LEU A 238 14.41 6.94 7.11
N ASN A 239 15.36 6.95 8.04
CA ASN A 239 15.91 8.18 8.60
C ASN A 239 16.69 8.97 7.54
N LYS A 240 16.98 10.24 7.86
CA LYS A 240 17.80 11.14 7.04
C LYS A 240 19.15 10.54 6.62
N ASP A 241 19.73 9.69 7.48
CA ASP A 241 20.99 9.01 7.20
C ASP A 241 20.91 7.98 6.06
N SER A 242 19.70 7.63 5.59
CA SER A 242 19.40 6.59 4.58
C SER A 242 19.83 5.17 4.97
N MET A 243 20.34 4.99 6.18
CA MET A 243 20.96 3.76 6.68
C MET A 243 20.14 3.10 7.78
N THR A 244 19.28 3.84 8.48
CA THR A 244 18.47 3.32 9.57
C THR A 244 16.97 3.49 9.33
N VAL A 245 16.18 2.58 9.89
CA VAL A 245 14.71 2.62 9.80
C VAL A 245 14.17 3.78 10.63
N TYR A 246 13.26 4.57 10.05
CA TYR A 246 12.43 5.51 10.80
C TYR A 246 11.11 4.85 11.22
N SER A 247 10.42 4.22 10.27
CA SER A 247 9.17 3.48 10.52
C SER A 247 9.00 2.36 9.51
N PHE A 248 8.50 1.21 9.93
CA PHE A 248 8.24 0.06 9.06
C PHE A 248 6.77 -0.41 9.08
N GLY A 249 5.89 0.34 9.75
CA GLY A 249 4.55 -0.17 10.11
C GLY A 249 4.62 -1.16 11.28
N GLY A 250 3.48 -1.75 11.61
CA GLY A 250 3.38 -2.66 12.75
C GLY A 250 1.95 -2.93 13.17
N ASN A 251 1.78 -3.22 14.45
CA ASN A 251 0.48 -3.45 15.06
C ASN A 251 0.21 -2.43 16.15
N VAL A 252 -1.00 -1.86 16.13
CA VAL A 252 -1.53 -1.17 17.30
C VAL A 252 -2.09 -2.21 18.27
N THR A 253 -1.73 -2.08 19.54
CA THR A 253 -2.27 -2.90 20.64
C THR A 253 -2.82 -1.99 21.72
N THR A 254 -3.76 -2.52 22.51
CA THR A 254 -4.35 -1.80 23.63
C THR A 254 -4.35 -2.66 24.90
N SER A 255 -3.81 -2.15 26.01
CA SER A 255 -3.84 -2.81 27.32
C SER A 255 -4.24 -1.80 28.41
N ASP A 256 -5.29 -2.10 29.19
CA ASP A 256 -5.84 -1.20 30.23
C ASP A 256 -6.12 0.23 29.76
N GLY A 257 -6.53 0.34 28.49
CA GLY A 257 -6.77 1.59 27.78
C GLY A 257 -5.53 2.27 27.21
N TYR A 258 -4.31 1.87 27.59
CA TYR A 258 -3.08 2.38 26.98
C TYR A 258 -2.91 1.82 25.58
N VAL A 259 -2.53 2.69 24.66
CA VAL A 259 -2.26 2.33 23.26
C VAL A 259 -0.76 2.24 23.06
N GLU A 260 -0.32 1.16 22.43
CA GLU A 260 1.07 0.95 22.04
C GLU A 260 1.14 0.56 20.56
N ILE A 261 2.23 0.95 19.91
CA ILE A 261 2.55 0.54 18.55
C ILE A 261 3.73 -0.43 18.67
N SER A 262 3.51 -1.69 18.30
CA SER A 262 4.56 -2.69 18.17
C SER A 262 5.03 -2.70 16.71
N PRO A 263 6.16 -2.04 16.37
CA PRO A 263 6.64 -1.98 15.01
C PRO A 263 7.12 -3.35 14.54
N PHE A 264 6.96 -3.66 13.26
CA PHE A 264 7.55 -4.87 12.68
C PHE A 264 9.08 -4.81 12.69
N ILE A 265 9.63 -3.64 12.42
CA ILE A 265 11.05 -3.34 12.54
C ILE A 265 11.20 -2.05 13.36
N PRO A 266 11.93 -2.09 14.49
CA PRO A 266 12.13 -0.92 15.34
C PRO A 266 12.85 0.25 14.62
N GLU A 267 12.56 1.48 15.07
CA GLU A 267 13.32 2.67 14.68
C GLU A 267 14.81 2.50 15.02
N GLY A 268 15.69 3.02 14.16
CA GLY A 268 17.14 2.93 14.30
C GLY A 268 17.75 1.62 13.82
N PHE A 269 16.95 0.62 13.46
CA PHE A 269 17.47 -0.65 12.97
C PHE A 269 18.20 -0.47 11.63
N PRO A 270 19.34 -1.14 11.37
CA PRO A 270 20.09 -0.96 10.13
C PRO A 270 19.35 -1.50 8.91
N LYS A 271 19.14 -0.66 7.89
CA LYS A 271 18.47 -0.99 6.62
C LYS A 271 19.07 -2.23 5.95
N CYS A 272 20.41 -2.35 5.95
CA CYS A 272 21.09 -3.47 5.30
C CYS A 272 20.72 -4.83 5.91
N LEU A 273 20.42 -4.87 7.22
CA LEU A 273 19.94 -6.08 7.89
C LEU A 273 18.47 -6.36 7.54
N VAL A 274 17.65 -5.31 7.46
CA VAL A 274 16.26 -5.41 7.02
C VAL A 274 16.18 -6.00 5.61
N ASP A 275 16.95 -5.46 4.66
CA ASP A 275 16.98 -5.93 3.28
C ASP A 275 17.43 -7.39 3.16
N HIS A 276 18.21 -7.90 4.13
CA HIS A 276 18.67 -9.29 4.15
C HIS A 276 17.66 -10.25 4.78
N CYS A 277 16.86 -9.77 5.75
CA CYS A 277 15.94 -10.60 6.53
C CYS A 277 14.50 -10.59 6.04
N ILE A 278 14.06 -9.51 5.38
CA ILE A 278 12.68 -9.36 4.93
C ILE A 278 12.48 -10.05 3.58
N THR A 279 11.44 -10.87 3.49
CA THR A 279 11.00 -11.47 2.24
C THR A 279 10.43 -10.38 1.32
N THR A 280 10.40 -10.62 0.01
CA THR A 280 9.72 -9.71 -0.94
C THR A 280 8.18 -9.70 -0.77
N GLU A 281 7.65 -10.30 0.30
CA GLU A 281 6.22 -10.45 0.52
C GLU A 281 5.66 -9.32 1.39
N VAL A 282 4.45 -8.89 1.05
CA VAL A 282 3.69 -7.90 1.82
C VAL A 282 3.33 -8.47 3.19
N ILE A 283 3.59 -7.69 4.24
CA ILE A 283 3.25 -8.02 5.62
C ILE A 283 1.94 -7.31 5.99
N PHE A 284 1.04 -7.99 6.70
CA PHE A 284 -0.20 -7.36 7.17
C PHE A 284 -0.13 -7.01 8.65
N GLY A 285 -0.45 -5.76 8.97
CA GLY A 285 -0.54 -5.24 10.33
C GLY A 285 -1.84 -4.49 10.61
N SER A 286 -1.84 -3.75 11.71
CA SER A 286 -2.95 -2.90 12.13
C SER A 286 -2.58 -1.43 12.29
N PHE A 287 -1.31 -1.05 12.13
CA PHE A 287 -0.86 0.34 12.17
C PHE A 287 -0.61 0.91 10.77
N LEU A 288 -1.19 2.08 10.49
CA LEU A 288 -1.05 2.85 9.27
C LEU A 288 -0.41 4.19 9.62
N SER A 289 0.82 4.43 9.18
CA SER A 289 1.54 5.68 9.47
C SER A 289 0.87 6.86 8.76
N GLY A 290 0.56 7.92 9.51
CA GLY A 290 -0.10 9.12 8.97
C GLY A 290 0.75 9.86 7.94
N GLY A 291 2.08 9.85 8.13
CA GLY A 291 3.00 10.63 7.28
C GLY A 291 3.25 10.02 5.89
N THR A 292 2.99 8.73 5.70
CA THR A 292 3.15 8.08 4.40
C THR A 292 2.32 6.80 4.27
N ALA A 293 1.13 6.95 3.70
CA ALA A 293 0.25 5.83 3.46
C ALA A 293 -0.67 6.08 2.27
N VAL A 294 -1.08 4.98 1.64
CA VAL A 294 -2.04 4.97 0.55
C VAL A 294 -3.39 4.47 1.07
N TYR A 295 -4.45 5.18 0.70
CA TYR A 295 -5.82 5.00 1.16
C TYR A 295 -6.74 4.93 -0.05
N HIS A 296 -7.64 3.97 -0.09
CA HIS A 296 -8.79 4.05 -0.98
C HIS A 296 -9.71 5.16 -0.49
N ARG A 297 -10.02 6.13 -1.37
CA ARG A 297 -10.70 7.39 -1.02
C ARG A 297 -12.07 7.14 -0.38
N GLU A 298 -12.93 6.38 -1.07
CA GLU A 298 -14.27 6.12 -0.57
C GLU A 298 -14.25 5.29 0.72
N SER A 299 -13.29 4.37 0.86
CA SER A 299 -13.13 3.61 2.11
C SER A 299 -12.75 4.56 3.24
N PHE A 300 -11.75 5.43 3.04
CA PHE A 300 -11.37 6.45 4.04
C PHE A 300 -12.54 7.36 4.45
N ILE A 301 -13.32 7.84 3.49
CA ILE A 301 -14.51 8.68 3.75
C ILE A 301 -15.56 7.89 4.53
N SER A 302 -15.85 6.64 4.12
CA SER A 302 -16.85 5.78 4.78
C SER A 302 -16.46 5.40 6.22
N GLU A 303 -15.15 5.41 6.51
CA GLU A 303 -14.58 5.18 7.83
C GLU A 303 -14.63 6.43 8.73
N GLY A 304 -15.09 7.57 8.19
CA GLY A 304 -15.23 8.84 8.91
C GLY A 304 -13.99 9.74 8.84
N GLY A 305 -12.95 9.33 8.11
CA GLY A 305 -11.67 10.04 8.03
C GLY A 305 -10.93 10.14 9.36
N PHE A 306 -10.01 11.10 9.44
CA PHE A 306 -9.27 11.37 10.69
C PHE A 306 -10.15 12.12 11.69
N ASP A 307 -9.92 11.89 12.99
CA ASP A 307 -10.66 12.60 14.04
C ASP A 307 -10.21 14.07 14.13
N GLU A 308 -11.07 15.01 13.74
CA GLU A 308 -10.76 16.44 13.72
C GLU A 308 -10.57 17.07 15.11
N ASP A 309 -10.88 16.35 16.20
CA ASP A 309 -10.54 16.79 17.55
C ASP A 309 -9.02 16.76 17.83
N LEU A 310 -8.27 16.03 17.00
CA LEU A 310 -6.81 15.93 17.01
C LEU A 310 -6.19 17.00 16.14
N PHE A 311 -5.66 18.05 16.78
CA PHE A 311 -4.99 19.13 16.04
C PHE A 311 -3.65 18.64 15.45
N ILE A 312 -2.83 17.97 16.25
CA ILE A 312 -1.51 17.45 15.84
C ILE A 312 -1.25 16.12 16.54
N GLY A 313 -0.89 15.11 15.74
CA GLY A 313 -0.48 13.79 16.22
C GLY A 313 -1.65 12.89 16.61
N PHE A 314 -1.36 11.60 16.65
CA PHE A 314 -2.26 10.49 16.99
C PHE A 314 -3.43 10.24 16.03
N GLU A 315 -3.63 11.07 15.00
CA GLU A 315 -4.76 10.92 14.08
C GLU A 315 -4.69 9.59 13.33
N ASP A 316 -3.48 9.18 12.99
CA ASP A 316 -3.16 7.93 12.34
C ASP A 316 -3.32 6.72 13.27
N VAL A 317 -2.96 6.85 14.55
CA VAL A 317 -3.16 5.84 15.58
C VAL A 317 -4.65 5.61 15.84
N VAL A 318 -5.44 6.68 16.01
CA VAL A 318 -6.88 6.57 16.26
C VAL A 318 -7.60 5.97 15.06
N PHE A 319 -7.23 6.37 13.84
CA PHE A 319 -7.74 5.77 12.61
C PHE A 319 -7.34 4.29 12.48
N SER A 320 -6.09 3.96 12.80
CA SER A 320 -5.62 2.56 12.83
C SER A 320 -6.42 1.68 13.79
N ILE A 321 -6.78 2.20 14.97
CA ILE A 321 -7.63 1.50 15.93
C ILE A 321 -9.06 1.31 15.39
N SER A 322 -9.63 2.32 14.72
CA SER A 322 -10.98 2.20 14.16
C SER A 322 -11.04 1.12 13.07
N LEU A 323 -10.03 1.07 12.19
CA LEU A 323 -9.86 0.02 11.19
C LEU A 323 -9.69 -1.37 11.83
N MET A 324 -8.82 -1.48 12.83
CA MET A 324 -8.58 -2.73 13.55
C MET A 324 -9.86 -3.28 14.19
N ARG A 325 -10.68 -2.43 14.82
CA ARG A 325 -11.97 -2.82 15.43
C ARG A 325 -12.98 -3.35 14.42
N LYS A 326 -12.82 -2.99 13.14
CA LYS A 326 -13.63 -3.49 12.02
C LYS A 326 -13.01 -4.70 11.32
N GLY A 327 -11.88 -5.21 11.83
CA GLY A 327 -11.17 -6.34 11.23
C GLY A 327 -10.44 -6.00 9.93
N VAL A 328 -10.28 -4.71 9.62
CA VAL A 328 -9.52 -4.26 8.45
C VAL A 328 -8.03 -4.40 8.75
N ARG A 329 -7.31 -5.04 7.84
CA ARG A 329 -5.85 -5.16 7.91
C ARG A 329 -5.19 -4.13 6.98
N ILE A 330 -4.01 -3.70 7.37
CA ILE A 330 -3.19 -2.77 6.61
C ILE A 330 -2.05 -3.56 5.97
N ALA A 331 -1.92 -3.44 4.64
CA ALA A 331 -0.78 -4.01 3.94
C ALA A 331 0.44 -3.14 4.14
N ASN A 332 1.60 -3.75 4.37
CA ASN A 332 2.87 -3.06 4.50
C ASN A 332 3.79 -3.49 3.36
N ILE A 333 4.23 -2.52 2.55
CA ILE A 333 5.18 -2.78 1.47
C ILE A 333 6.53 -3.15 2.09
N PRO A 334 7.17 -4.26 1.71
CA PRO A 334 8.40 -4.76 2.34
C PRO A 334 9.66 -4.07 1.79
N SER A 335 9.60 -2.78 1.46
CA SER A 335 10.72 -2.05 0.86
C SER A 335 10.65 -0.54 1.09
N PHE A 336 11.83 0.07 1.20
CA PHE A 336 11.98 1.50 1.43
C PHE A 336 12.06 2.27 0.11
N HIS A 337 11.19 3.27 -0.02
CA HIS A 337 11.16 4.15 -1.18
C HIS A 337 11.32 5.62 -0.83
N MET A 338 11.40 5.94 0.46
CA MET A 338 11.37 7.33 0.95
C MET A 338 12.21 7.51 2.20
N ILE A 339 12.65 8.74 2.38
CA ILE A 339 13.35 9.23 3.57
C ILE A 339 12.49 10.28 4.24
N HIS A 340 12.39 10.22 5.56
CA HIS A 340 11.82 11.27 6.39
C HIS A 340 12.94 12.14 6.95
N ASP A 341 13.00 13.40 6.52
CA ASP A 341 14.01 14.37 6.91
C ASP A 341 13.36 15.51 7.69
N HIS A 342 12.90 15.18 8.89
CA HIS A 342 12.10 16.07 9.73
C HIS A 342 12.88 17.26 10.31
N ALA A 343 14.20 17.15 10.53
CA ALA A 343 14.94 18.07 11.39
C ALA A 343 15.58 19.25 10.64
N ARG A 344 15.29 20.47 11.12
CA ARG A 344 15.93 21.73 10.73
C ARG A 344 16.17 22.62 11.93
N GLU A 345 17.34 23.26 11.96
CA GLU A 345 17.69 24.21 13.02
C GLU A 345 16.81 25.47 12.98
N SER A 346 16.35 25.89 11.79
CA SER A 346 15.52 27.09 11.59
C SER A 346 14.05 26.93 11.98
N ASP A 347 13.58 25.72 12.30
CA ASP A 347 12.16 25.41 12.51
C ASP A 347 11.63 25.80 13.89
N HIS A 348 12.22 26.78 14.57
CA HIS A 348 11.84 27.14 15.95
C HIS A 348 10.34 27.40 16.12
N ASP A 349 9.72 28.18 15.23
CA ASP A 349 8.28 28.50 15.34
C ASP A 349 7.39 27.33 14.92
N TYR A 350 7.82 26.52 13.94
CA TYR A 350 7.14 25.29 13.57
C TYR A 350 7.16 24.28 14.72
N ASN A 351 8.31 24.07 15.35
CA ASN A 351 8.51 23.14 16.46
C ASN A 351 7.70 23.55 17.70
N LYS A 352 7.55 24.85 17.97
CA LYS A 352 6.66 25.35 19.03
C LYS A 352 5.21 24.92 18.84
N ILE A 353 4.74 24.80 17.60
CA ILE A 353 3.38 24.34 17.29
C ILE A 353 3.35 22.81 17.29
N ARG A 354 4.28 22.16 16.59
CA ARG A 354 4.32 20.71 16.39
C ARG A 354 4.53 19.92 17.68
N TYR A 355 5.31 20.45 18.59
CA TYR A 355 5.67 19.82 19.86
C TYR A 355 5.07 20.55 21.07
N ASP A 356 4.05 21.38 20.87
CA ASP A 356 3.36 22.04 21.98
C ASP A 356 2.76 21.00 22.94
N LYS A 357 3.40 20.85 24.11
CA LYS A 357 3.03 19.85 25.11
C LYS A 357 1.57 20.01 25.55
N LYS A 358 1.07 21.25 25.60
CA LYS A 358 -0.31 21.55 25.97
C LYS A 358 -1.29 21.02 24.93
N THR A 359 -1.12 21.37 23.67
CA THR A 359 -1.98 20.94 22.55
C THR A 359 -2.01 19.43 22.40
N ILE A 360 -0.86 18.75 22.51
CA ILE A 360 -0.78 17.28 22.40
C ILE A 360 -1.49 16.62 23.59
N LYS A 361 -1.31 17.15 24.81
CA LYS A 361 -2.00 16.65 26.00
C LYS A 361 -3.52 16.85 25.92
N GLU A 362 -3.97 18.02 25.46
CA GLU A 362 -5.39 18.31 25.24
C GLU A 362 -6.00 17.38 24.18
N SER A 363 -5.28 17.14 23.08
CA SER A 363 -5.70 16.21 22.02
C SER A 363 -5.84 14.78 22.56
N ALA A 364 -4.85 14.31 23.33
CA ALA A 364 -4.91 12.99 23.96
C ALA A 364 -6.04 12.87 25.00
N GLN A 365 -6.33 13.94 25.76
CA GLN A 365 -7.44 13.95 26.72
C GLN A 365 -8.80 13.84 26.01
N LYS A 366 -9.01 14.59 24.92
CA LYS A 366 -10.24 14.49 24.12
C LYS A 366 -10.45 13.07 23.60
N ILE A 367 -9.39 12.40 23.14
CA ILE A 367 -9.45 11.01 22.69
C ILE A 367 -9.76 10.05 23.84
N TYR A 368 -9.19 10.26 25.01
CA TYR A 368 -9.53 9.48 26.20
C TYR A 368 -11.01 9.65 26.56
N ASP A 369 -11.52 10.88 26.58
CA ASP A 369 -12.92 11.15 26.92
C ASP A 369 -13.88 10.56 25.89
N LYS A 370 -13.51 10.56 24.61
CA LYS A 370 -14.35 10.09 23.49
C LYS A 370 -14.32 8.58 23.29
N TYR A 371 -13.16 7.96 23.47
CA TYR A 371 -12.93 6.55 23.11
C TYR A 371 -12.35 5.68 24.22
N GLY A 372 -11.93 6.26 25.34
CA GLY A 372 -11.28 5.55 26.45
C GLY A 372 -9.80 5.20 26.20
N PHE A 373 -9.19 5.73 25.14
CA PHE A 373 -7.80 5.45 24.79
C PHE A 373 -6.82 6.44 25.44
N LYS A 374 -5.87 5.91 26.20
CA LYS A 374 -4.78 6.65 26.84
C LYS A 374 -3.59 6.72 25.88
N LEU A 375 -3.56 7.78 25.08
CA LEU A 375 -2.48 8.03 24.11
C LEU A 375 -1.26 8.74 24.73
N TYR A 376 -1.46 9.48 25.81
CA TYR A 376 -0.38 10.26 26.45
C TYR A 376 0.30 9.47 27.56
N SER A 377 1.37 8.76 27.22
CA SER A 377 2.18 7.99 28.16
C SER A 377 3.42 8.77 28.64
N SER A 378 4.13 8.22 29.63
CA SER A 378 5.45 8.73 30.05
C SER A 378 6.45 8.75 28.88
N ASN A 379 6.37 7.77 27.99
CA ASN A 379 7.24 7.69 26.81
C ASN A 379 6.96 8.83 25.83
N VAL A 380 5.69 9.17 25.61
CA VAL A 380 5.31 10.33 24.79
C VAL A 380 5.82 11.63 25.42
N TRP A 381 5.71 11.76 26.75
CA TRP A 381 6.22 12.93 27.45
C TRP A 381 7.74 13.08 27.31
N GLN A 382 8.48 11.99 27.47
CA GLN A 382 9.94 11.98 27.30
C GLN A 382 10.34 12.30 25.86
N TRP A 383 9.66 11.69 24.89
CA TRP A 383 9.87 11.96 23.45
C TRP A 383 9.65 13.43 23.07
N LEU A 384 8.67 14.10 23.70
CA LEU A 384 8.43 15.53 23.54
C LEU A 384 9.53 16.36 24.21
N ASP A 385 9.99 15.96 25.39
CA ASP A 385 11.03 16.70 26.12
C ASP A 385 12.37 16.73 25.38
N ASP A 386 12.71 15.64 24.70
CA ASP A 386 13.93 15.54 23.89
C ASP A 386 13.89 16.41 22.62
N ARG A 387 12.70 16.80 22.16
CA ARG A 387 12.47 17.62 20.94
C ARG A 387 12.10 19.07 21.20
N CYS A 388 11.82 19.42 22.47
CA CYS A 388 11.55 20.79 22.90
C CYS A 388 12.82 21.52 23.39
N LYS A 389 13.95 20.82 23.47
CA LYS A 389 15.29 21.38 23.74
C LYS A 389 15.93 21.81 22.43
#